data_AF-A0AAU4C1X9-F1
#
_entry.id   AF-A0AAU4C1X9-F1
#
_cell.length_a   1.000
_cell.length_b   1.000
_cell.length_c   1.000
_cell.angle_alpha   90.00
_cell.angle_beta   90.00
_cell.angle_gamma   90.00
#
_symmetry.space_group_name_H-M   'P 1'
#
loop_
_entity.id
_entity.type
_entity.pdbx_description
1 polymer ?
#
loop_
_entity_poly.entity_id
_entity_poly.type
_entity_poly.pdbx_seq_one_letter_code
_entity_poly.pdbx_strand_id
1 'polypeptide(L)'
;MFAATADLAALAGWVSHDCGRYPIAQRFWSYGTYAAREAGRRDRGVEIVTRMSHQMIYLGHPQDALGLLGVAAKKATLPATRALVASQTGRVHAALGDEREADRYLGDADGLLADGLGDDVPEWVSYFDAAEHVGARAVSARDLAGLHRGRRVASGHFEDALKLRKPGSTA
;
A
#
# COMPACT_ATOMS: atom_id res chain seq x y z
N MET A 1 -16.25 -20.75 9.41
CA MET A 1 -15.12 -21.33 8.65
C MET A 1 -14.43 -20.26 7.80
N PHE A 2 -15.13 -19.57 6.88
CA PHE A 2 -14.53 -18.53 6.02
C PHE A 2 -13.82 -17.37 6.72
N ALA A 3 -14.30 -16.91 7.88
CA ALA A 3 -13.63 -15.84 8.64
C ALA A 3 -12.19 -16.24 9.04
N ALA A 4 -12.01 -17.42 9.61
CA ALA A 4 -10.68 -17.95 9.98
C ALA A 4 -9.82 -18.18 8.73
N THR A 5 -10.41 -18.64 7.62
CA THR A 5 -9.70 -18.78 6.34
C THR A 5 -9.18 -17.43 5.83
N ALA A 6 -9.96 -16.36 5.94
CA ALA A 6 -9.53 -15.02 5.55
C ALA A 6 -8.32 -14.55 6.36
N ASP A 7 -8.35 -14.75 7.68
CA ASP A 7 -7.26 -14.36 8.58
C ASP A 7 -5.99 -15.18 8.34
N LEU A 8 -6.11 -16.50 8.18
CA LEU A 8 -4.99 -17.38 7.84
C LEU A 8 -4.38 -17.04 6.48
N ALA A 9 -5.21 -16.76 5.48
CA ALA A 9 -4.75 -16.38 4.15
C ALA A 9 -4.07 -15.00 4.15
N ALA A 10 -4.57 -14.04 4.93
CA ALA A 10 -3.93 -12.74 5.11
C ALA A 10 -2.52 -12.87 5.69
N LEU A 11 -2.37 -13.71 6.73
CA LEU A 11 -1.08 -14.02 7.36
C LEU A 11 -0.14 -14.79 6.43
N ALA A 12 -0.62 -15.85 5.76
CA ALA A 12 0.18 -16.64 4.83
C ALA A 12 0.67 -15.80 3.64
N GLY A 13 -0.16 -14.87 3.17
CA GLY A 13 0.22 -13.92 2.13
C GLY A 13 1.31 -12.95 2.61
N TRP A 14 1.20 -12.45 3.85
CA TRP A 14 2.22 -11.59 4.44
C TRP A 14 3.57 -12.30 4.60
N VAL A 15 3.59 -13.50 5.20
CA VAL A 15 4.82 -14.31 5.34
C VAL A 15 5.42 -14.64 3.98
N SER A 16 4.59 -14.95 2.98
CA SER A 16 5.08 -15.21 1.62
C SER A 16 5.73 -13.98 0.98
N HIS A 17 5.20 -12.78 1.24
CA HIS A 17 5.78 -11.53 0.77
C HIS A 17 7.14 -11.27 1.42
N ASP A 18 7.25 -11.43 2.74
CA ASP A 18 8.51 -11.24 3.48
C ASP A 18 9.60 -12.22 3.03
N CYS A 19 9.22 -13.43 2.60
CA CYS A 19 10.14 -14.40 1.99
C CYS A 19 10.45 -14.15 0.50
N GLY A 20 9.97 -13.04 -0.10
CA GLY A 20 10.16 -12.72 -1.51
C GLY A 20 9.34 -13.58 -2.49
N ARG A 21 8.37 -14.36 -2.01
CA ARG A 21 7.50 -15.23 -2.82
C ARG A 21 6.25 -14.48 -3.29
N TYR A 22 6.44 -13.39 -4.02
CA TYR A 22 5.36 -12.45 -4.38
C TYR A 22 4.15 -13.07 -5.10
N PRO A 23 4.32 -13.95 -6.11
CA PRO A 23 3.17 -14.57 -6.77
C PRO A 23 2.33 -15.44 -5.82
N ILE A 24 2.97 -16.02 -4.79
CA ILE A 24 2.29 -16.85 -3.80
C ILE A 24 1.55 -15.97 -2.79
N ALA A 25 2.15 -14.86 -2.39
CA ALA A 25 1.49 -13.86 -1.57
C ALA A 25 0.18 -13.35 -2.22
N GLN A 26 0.21 -12.98 -3.50
CA GLN A 26 -0.99 -12.55 -4.24
C GLN A 26 -2.08 -13.63 -4.28
N ARG A 27 -1.70 -14.90 -4.47
CA ARG A 27 -2.67 -16.01 -4.45
C ARG A 27 -3.33 -16.15 -3.09
N PHE A 28 -2.57 -16.11 -2.00
CA PHE A 28 -3.13 -16.18 -0.65
C PHE A 28 -4.04 -14.98 -0.37
N TRP A 29 -3.63 -13.76 -0.70
CA TRP A 29 -4.49 -12.59 -0.53
C TRP A 29 -5.75 -12.63 -1.40
N SER A 30 -5.67 -13.19 -2.61
CA SER A 30 -6.86 -13.41 -3.45
C SER A 30 -7.84 -14.40 -2.81
N TYR A 31 -7.36 -15.50 -2.22
CA TYR A 31 -8.20 -16.41 -1.44
C TYR A 31 -8.75 -15.75 -0.17
N GLY A 32 -7.94 -14.93 0.50
CA GLY A 32 -8.34 -14.20 1.71
C GLY A 32 -9.46 -13.18 1.44
N THR A 33 -9.36 -12.42 0.35
CA THR A 33 -10.42 -11.47 -0.06
C THR A 33 -11.71 -12.17 -0.43
N TYR A 34 -11.62 -13.32 -1.12
CA TYR A 34 -12.79 -14.18 -1.38
C TYR A 34 -13.42 -14.68 -0.07
N ALA A 35 -12.62 -15.26 0.83
CA ALA A 35 -13.12 -15.78 2.10
C ALA A 35 -13.71 -14.67 2.99
N ALA A 36 -13.12 -13.46 2.99
CA ALA A 36 -13.64 -12.31 3.71
C ALA A 36 -15.03 -11.90 3.19
N ARG A 37 -15.24 -11.96 1.86
CA ARG A 37 -16.56 -11.74 1.25
C ARG A 37 -17.56 -12.80 1.68
N GLU A 38 -17.20 -14.09 1.60
CA GLU A 38 -18.10 -15.19 2.01
C GLU A 38 -18.42 -15.15 3.51
N ALA A 39 -17.53 -14.60 4.34
CA ALA A 39 -17.74 -14.37 5.76
C ALA A 39 -18.53 -13.08 6.08
N GLY A 40 -18.91 -12.28 5.09
CA GLY A 40 -19.54 -10.96 5.31
C GLY A 40 -18.61 -9.90 5.91
N ARG A 41 -17.31 -10.15 6.00
CA ARG A 41 -16.30 -9.25 6.59
C ARG A 41 -15.67 -8.35 5.52
N ARG A 42 -16.46 -7.43 4.97
CA ARG A 42 -16.06 -6.56 3.85
C ARG A 42 -14.77 -5.79 4.11
N ASP A 43 -14.68 -5.13 5.27
CA ASP A 43 -13.53 -4.32 5.65
C ASP A 43 -12.24 -5.14 5.91
N ARG A 44 -12.37 -6.41 6.29
CA ARG A 44 -11.22 -7.33 6.31
C ARG A 44 -10.69 -7.59 4.91
N GLY A 45 -11.58 -7.72 3.92
CA GLY A 45 -11.19 -7.80 2.51
C GLY A 45 -10.50 -6.52 2.03
N VAL A 46 -10.96 -5.35 2.48
CA VAL A 46 -10.33 -4.04 2.17
C VAL A 46 -8.90 -4.00 2.66
N GLU A 47 -8.64 -4.40 3.91
CA GLU A 47 -7.29 -4.43 4.47
C GLU A 47 -6.39 -5.47 3.77
N ILE A 48 -6.91 -6.61 3.31
CA ILE A 48 -6.11 -7.54 2.51
C ILE A 48 -5.72 -6.90 1.16
N VAL A 49 -6.62 -6.12 0.54
CA VAL A 49 -6.34 -5.41 -0.72
C VAL A 49 -5.28 -4.32 -0.54
N THR A 50 -5.22 -3.63 0.60
CA THR A 50 -4.15 -2.65 0.88
C THR A 50 -2.77 -3.32 0.94
N ARG A 51 -2.68 -4.58 1.42
CA ARG A 51 -1.44 -5.38 1.35
C ARG A 51 -1.06 -5.74 -0.08
N MET A 52 -2.04 -6.13 -0.91
CA MET A 52 -1.80 -6.39 -2.33
C MET A 52 -1.27 -5.14 -3.03
N SER A 53 -1.87 -3.98 -2.75
CA SER A 53 -1.43 -2.68 -3.27
C SER A 53 0.00 -2.35 -2.87
N HIS A 54 0.34 -2.54 -1.59
CA HIS A 54 1.70 -2.34 -1.09
C HIS A 54 2.73 -3.18 -1.85
N GLN A 55 2.42 -4.45 -2.12
CA GLN A 55 3.32 -5.28 -2.92
C GLN A 55 3.48 -4.77 -4.35
N MET A 56 2.42 -4.25 -4.98
CA MET A 56 2.53 -3.70 -6.33
C MET A 56 3.46 -2.48 -6.37
N ILE A 57 3.52 -1.66 -5.32
CA ILE A 57 4.51 -0.59 -5.20
C ILE A 57 5.93 -1.17 -5.13
N TYR A 58 6.15 -2.16 -4.28
CA TYR A 58 7.46 -2.81 -4.15
C TYR A 58 7.94 -3.42 -5.48
N LEU A 59 7.02 -3.92 -6.30
CA LEU A 59 7.31 -4.51 -7.61
C LEU A 59 7.42 -3.48 -8.75
N GLY A 60 7.27 -2.18 -8.50
CA GLY A 60 7.34 -1.15 -9.52
C GLY A 60 6.10 -1.04 -10.40
N HIS A 61 4.94 -1.44 -9.88
CA HIS A 61 3.63 -1.40 -10.55
C HIS A 61 2.64 -0.46 -9.83
N PRO A 62 2.95 0.85 -9.72
CA PRO A 62 2.14 1.79 -8.93
C PRO A 62 0.73 2.04 -9.49
N GLN A 63 0.51 1.86 -10.79
CA GLN A 63 -0.83 1.99 -11.37
C GLN A 63 -1.75 0.85 -10.93
N ASP A 64 -1.23 -0.38 -10.85
CA ASP A 64 -1.97 -1.52 -10.32
C ASP A 64 -2.27 -1.34 -8.83
N ALA A 65 -1.32 -0.75 -8.08
CA ALA A 65 -1.51 -0.37 -6.68
C ALA A 65 -2.69 0.61 -6.50
N LEU A 66 -2.76 1.67 -7.33
CA LEU A 66 -3.89 2.61 -7.34
C LEU A 66 -5.20 1.92 -7.75
N GLY A 67 -5.17 1.02 -8.72
CA GLY A 67 -6.34 0.23 -9.13
C GLY A 67 -6.92 -0.60 -7.97
N LEU A 68 -6.06 -1.29 -7.22
CA LEU A 68 -6.42 -2.04 -6.02
C LEU A 68 -7.01 -1.13 -4.94
N LEU A 69 -6.37 0.02 -4.67
CA LEU A 69 -6.85 0.99 -3.69
C LEU A 69 -8.20 1.62 -4.09
N GLY A 70 -8.44 1.83 -5.38
CA GLY A 70 -9.74 2.29 -5.89
C GLY A 70 -10.86 1.28 -5.64
N VAL A 71 -10.57 -0.02 -5.71
CA VAL A 71 -11.53 -1.07 -5.32
C VAL A 71 -11.73 -1.10 -3.81
N ALA A 72 -10.65 -0.97 -3.03
CA ALA A 72 -10.68 -0.93 -1.58
C ALA A 72 -11.53 0.25 -1.07
N ALA A 73 -11.36 1.44 -1.63
CA ALA A 73 -12.08 2.66 -1.26
C ALA A 73 -13.60 2.51 -1.42
N LYS A 74 -14.06 1.84 -2.48
CA LYS A 74 -15.49 1.59 -2.73
C LYS A 74 -16.12 0.59 -1.75
N LYS A 75 -15.30 -0.22 -1.08
CA LYS A 75 -15.73 -1.30 -0.19
C LYS A 75 -15.52 -1.00 1.29
N ALA A 76 -14.69 0.01 1.62
CA ALA A 76 -14.40 0.42 2.98
C ALA A 76 -15.65 1.03 3.63
N THR A 77 -16.07 0.47 4.76
CA THR A 77 -17.23 0.98 5.51
C THR A 77 -16.86 1.44 6.92
N LEU A 78 -15.82 0.87 7.53
CA LEU A 78 -15.33 1.31 8.83
C LEU A 78 -14.52 2.62 8.70
N PRO A 79 -14.59 3.54 9.69
CA PRO A 79 -13.77 4.76 9.67
C PRO A 79 -12.27 4.45 9.60
N ALA A 80 -11.80 3.48 10.40
CA ALA A 80 -10.42 2.99 10.37
C ALA A 80 -9.93 2.54 8.98
N THR A 81 -10.73 1.75 8.25
CA THR A 81 -10.34 1.27 6.92
C THR A 81 -10.43 2.35 5.86
N ARG A 82 -11.39 3.27 5.96
CA ARG A 82 -11.47 4.45 5.08
C ARG A 82 -10.23 5.32 5.23
N ALA A 83 -9.81 5.59 6.46
CA ALA A 83 -8.61 6.38 6.76
C ALA A 83 -7.34 5.66 6.26
N LEU A 84 -7.23 4.35 6.50
CA LEU A 84 -6.12 3.52 5.98
C LEU A 84 -6.01 3.60 4.45
N VAL A 85 -7.13 3.42 3.75
CA VAL A 85 -7.15 3.46 2.28
C VAL A 85 -6.78 4.84 1.75
N ALA A 86 -7.33 5.91 2.33
CA ALA A 86 -6.98 7.29 1.96
C ALA A 86 -5.48 7.56 2.18
N SER A 87 -4.95 7.22 3.36
CA SER A 87 -3.54 7.36 3.71
C SER A 87 -2.64 6.62 2.71
N GLN A 88 -2.95 5.36 2.42
CA GLN A 88 -2.14 4.56 1.50
C GLN A 88 -2.24 5.07 0.05
N THR A 89 -3.40 5.55 -0.39
CA THR A 89 -3.57 6.14 -1.73
C THR A 89 -2.71 7.39 -1.89
N GLY A 90 -2.72 8.27 -0.88
CA GLY A 90 -1.86 9.45 -0.85
C GLY A 90 -0.36 9.09 -0.92
N ARG A 91 0.07 8.05 -0.20
CA ARG A 91 1.46 7.55 -0.28
C ARG A 91 1.84 7.10 -1.68
N VAL A 92 0.94 6.41 -2.38
CA VAL A 92 1.21 5.96 -3.76
C VAL A 92 1.33 7.13 -4.72
N HIS A 93 0.46 8.14 -4.62
CA HIS A 93 0.59 9.37 -5.42
C HIS A 93 1.89 10.12 -5.12
N ALA A 94 2.30 10.19 -3.85
CA ALA A 94 3.56 10.81 -3.47
C ALA A 94 4.77 10.10 -4.08
N ALA A 95 4.77 8.76 -4.05
CA ALA A 95 5.82 7.95 -4.67
C ALA A 95 5.88 8.12 -6.20
N LEU A 96 4.76 8.50 -6.83
CA LEU A 96 4.66 8.84 -8.25
C LEU A 96 5.03 10.29 -8.58
N GLY A 97 5.25 11.14 -7.58
CA GLY A 97 5.50 12.57 -7.78
C GLY A 97 4.25 13.41 -8.04
N ASP A 98 3.06 12.83 -7.82
CA ASP A 98 1.78 13.53 -7.95
C ASP A 98 1.44 14.23 -6.63
N GLU A 99 2.12 15.34 -6.37
CA GLU A 99 2.00 16.13 -5.14
C GLU A 99 0.55 16.52 -4.84
N ARG A 100 -0.21 16.92 -5.87
CA ARG A 100 -1.59 17.38 -5.70
C ARG A 100 -2.50 16.26 -5.21
N GLU A 101 -2.47 15.10 -5.85
CA GLU A 101 -3.31 13.98 -5.41
C GLU A 101 -2.80 13.36 -4.11
N ALA A 102 -1.48 13.39 -3.87
CA ALA A 102 -0.91 12.99 -2.58
C ALA A 102 -1.46 13.84 -1.44
N ASP A 103 -1.39 15.16 -1.55
CA ASP A 103 -1.90 16.09 -0.54
C ASP A 103 -3.40 15.92 -0.32
N ARG A 104 -4.17 15.75 -1.40
CA ARG A 104 -5.61 15.51 -1.30
C ARG A 104 -5.93 14.26 -0.48
N TYR A 105 -5.38 13.11 -0.85
CA TYR A 105 -5.69 11.85 -0.17
C TYR A 105 -5.10 11.76 1.25
N LEU A 106 -3.92 12.32 1.48
CA LEU A 106 -3.36 12.38 2.83
C LEU A 106 -4.19 13.33 3.71
N GLY A 107 -4.67 14.46 3.18
CA GLY A 107 -5.60 15.35 3.88
C GLY A 107 -6.97 14.71 4.15
N ASP A 108 -7.50 13.91 3.21
CA ASP A 108 -8.72 13.12 3.44
C ASP A 108 -8.54 12.15 4.62
N ALA A 109 -7.36 11.54 4.75
CA ALA A 109 -7.02 10.67 5.87
C ALA A 109 -6.88 11.42 7.20
N ASP A 110 -6.27 12.62 7.20
CA ASP A 110 -6.21 13.51 8.37
C ASP A 110 -7.63 13.83 8.89
N GLY A 111 -8.55 14.18 7.99
CA GLY A 111 -9.95 14.46 8.34
C GLY A 111 -10.64 13.24 8.97
N LEU A 112 -10.48 12.06 8.37
CA LEU A 112 -11.07 10.82 8.90
C LEU A 112 -10.47 10.42 10.26
N LEU A 113 -9.19 10.70 10.49
CA LEU A 113 -8.55 10.47 11.80
C LEU A 113 -9.03 11.46 12.86
N ALA A 114 -9.25 12.72 12.48
CA ALA A 114 -9.80 13.75 13.37
C ALA A 114 -11.25 13.47 13.80
N ASP A 115 -12.06 12.91 12.89
CA ASP A 115 -13.43 12.46 13.18
C ASP A 115 -13.47 11.23 14.11
N GLY A 116 -12.37 10.49 14.19
CA GLY A 116 -12.22 9.28 15.00
C GLY A 116 -12.37 7.98 14.20
N LEU A 117 -11.62 6.95 14.60
CA LEU A 117 -11.57 5.67 13.89
C LEU A 117 -12.73 4.71 14.23
N GLY A 118 -13.66 5.15 15.07
CA GLY A 118 -14.76 4.37 15.63
C GLY A 118 -14.42 3.80 17.02
N ASP A 119 -15.45 3.42 17.78
CA ASP A 119 -15.30 2.96 19.17
C ASP A 119 -14.76 1.52 19.26
N ASP A 120 -15.11 0.67 18.30
CA ASP A 120 -14.73 -0.75 18.24
C ASP A 120 -13.82 -1.03 17.02
N VAL A 121 -12.60 -0.52 17.05
CA VAL A 121 -11.61 -0.77 15.98
C VAL A 121 -11.15 -2.24 16.03
N PRO A 122 -11.33 -3.03 14.96
CA PRO A 122 -10.89 -4.42 14.97
C PRO A 122 -9.36 -4.55 15.07
N GLU A 123 -8.88 -5.54 15.84
CA GLU A 123 -7.44 -5.79 16.07
C GLU A 123 -6.61 -5.89 14.77
N TRP A 124 -7.17 -6.46 13.70
CA TRP A 124 -6.46 -6.61 12.44
C TRP A 124 -6.17 -5.29 11.70
N VAL A 125 -6.80 -4.18 12.09
CA VAL A 125 -6.51 -2.82 11.58
C VAL A 125 -6.09 -1.86 12.70
N SER A 126 -6.03 -2.30 13.95
CA SER A 126 -5.64 -1.44 15.07
C SER A 126 -4.18 -0.98 15.01
N TYR A 127 -3.37 -1.56 14.12
CA TYR A 127 -2.03 -1.07 13.80
C TYR A 127 -2.05 0.29 13.08
N PHE A 128 -3.16 0.63 12.42
CA PHE A 128 -3.30 1.90 11.72
C PHE A 128 -3.93 2.94 12.66
N ASP A 129 -3.12 3.93 13.01
CA ASP A 129 -3.51 5.05 13.87
C ASP A 129 -2.93 6.37 13.34
N ALA A 130 -3.08 7.43 14.14
CA ALA A 130 -2.53 8.75 13.81
C ALA A 130 -0.99 8.72 13.68
N ALA A 131 -0.29 7.89 14.46
CA ALA A 131 1.16 7.81 14.39
C ALA A 131 1.63 7.16 13.08
N GLU A 132 0.98 6.05 12.67
CA GLU A 132 1.24 5.41 11.38
C GLU A 132 0.93 6.36 10.21
N HIS A 133 -0.16 7.14 10.31
CA HIS A 133 -0.48 8.13 9.27
C HIS A 133 0.52 9.28 9.20
N VAL A 134 0.96 9.83 10.33
CA VAL A 134 1.99 10.88 10.35
C VAL A 134 3.31 10.35 9.79
N GLY A 135 3.68 9.11 10.12
CA GLY A 135 4.82 8.43 9.52
C GLY A 135 4.70 8.31 8.00
N ALA A 136 3.52 7.91 7.52
CA ALA A 136 3.21 7.88 6.09
C ALA A 136 3.38 9.25 5.42
N ARG A 137 2.84 10.33 6.02
CA ARG A 137 2.99 11.70 5.51
C ARG A 137 4.47 12.12 5.44
N ALA A 138 5.26 11.79 6.46
CA ALA A 138 6.68 12.12 6.48
C ALA A 138 7.46 11.41 5.35
N VAL A 139 7.18 10.13 5.11
CA VAL A 139 7.76 9.37 3.99
C VAL A 139 7.34 9.98 2.65
N SER A 140 6.05 10.30 2.48
CA SER A 140 5.54 10.95 1.28
C SER A 140 6.19 12.30 0.99
N ALA A 141 6.34 13.15 2.00
CA ALA A 141 7.02 14.44 1.87
C ALA A 141 8.49 14.28 1.47
N ARG A 142 9.19 13.30 2.05
CA ARG A 142 10.57 12.96 1.68
C ARG A 142 10.66 12.49 0.23
N ASP A 143 9.76 11.63 -0.21
CA ASP A 143 9.77 11.08 -1.56
C ASP A 143 9.50 12.19 -2.60
N LEU A 144 8.52 13.07 -2.35
CA LEU A 144 8.25 14.26 -3.17
C LEU A 144 9.45 15.22 -3.19
N ALA A 145 10.06 15.50 -2.04
CA ALA A 145 11.26 16.33 -1.97
C ALA A 145 12.45 15.71 -2.75
N GLY A 146 12.60 14.40 -2.71
CA GLY A 146 13.57 13.65 -3.50
C GLY A 146 13.33 13.81 -5.00
N LEU A 147 12.08 13.70 -5.45
CA LEU A 147 11.69 13.89 -6.85
C LEU A 147 11.82 15.36 -7.30
N HIS A 148 11.54 16.33 -6.44
CA HIS A 148 11.72 17.76 -6.72
C HIS A 148 13.19 18.16 -6.77
N ARG A 149 14.05 17.62 -5.87
CA ARG A 149 15.51 17.75 -5.99
C ARG A 149 16.02 17.00 -7.24
N GLY A 150 15.36 15.91 -7.60
CA GLY A 150 15.55 15.10 -8.81
C GLY A 150 14.92 15.65 -10.10
N ARG A 151 14.32 16.85 -10.09
CA ARG A 151 14.08 17.62 -11.33
C ARG A 151 15.38 18.18 -11.93
N ARG A 152 16.54 17.92 -11.32
CA ARG A 152 17.73 17.52 -12.08
C ARG A 152 17.73 16.01 -12.20
N VAL A 153 17.11 15.56 -13.28
CA VAL A 153 17.04 14.20 -13.82
C VAL A 153 17.91 13.17 -13.08
N ALA A 154 17.32 12.47 -12.11
CA ALA A 154 17.91 11.26 -11.51
C ALA A 154 17.96 10.07 -12.50
N SER A 155 17.60 10.26 -13.77
CA SER A 155 17.79 9.27 -14.84
C SER A 155 19.15 9.35 -15.56
N GLY A 156 20.09 10.19 -15.12
CA GLY A 156 21.46 10.19 -15.64
C GLY A 156 22.33 9.08 -15.03
N HIS A 157 22.40 9.02 -13.70
CA HIS A 157 23.39 8.18 -13.00
C HIS A 157 23.15 6.67 -13.13
N PHE A 158 21.90 6.23 -13.29
CA PHE A 158 21.59 4.80 -13.47
C PHE A 158 21.93 4.31 -14.89
N GLU A 159 21.72 5.14 -15.92
CA GLU A 159 22.16 4.85 -17.29
C GLU A 159 23.68 4.95 -17.43
N ASP A 160 24.31 5.91 -16.76
CA ASP A 160 25.77 6.05 -16.75
C ASP A 160 26.44 4.85 -16.08
N ALA A 161 25.87 4.32 -15.00
CA ALA A 161 26.35 3.11 -14.33
C ALA A 161 26.26 1.87 -15.24
N LEU A 162 25.23 1.77 -16.09
CA LEU A 162 25.10 0.68 -17.07
C LEU A 162 26.07 0.82 -18.25
N LYS A 163 26.38 2.05 -18.69
CA LYS A 163 27.38 2.33 -19.74
C LYS A 163 28.82 2.11 -19.27
N LEU A 164 29.11 2.31 -17.98
CA LEU A 164 30.45 2.14 -17.39
C LEU A 164 30.78 0.68 -17.04
N ARG A 165 29.80 -0.23 -17.11
CA ARG A 165 30.03 -1.66 -16.88
C ARG A 165 30.73 -2.28 -18.11
N LYS A 166 32.06 -2.43 -18.03
CA LYS A 166 32.82 -3.21 -19.02
C LYS A 166 32.28 -4.65 -19.09
N PRO A 167 32.18 -5.28 -20.28
CA PRO A 167 31.80 -6.69 -20.39
C PRO A 167 32.81 -7.54 -19.62
N GLY A 168 32.32 -8.32 -18.66
CA GLY A 168 33.15 -9.30 -17.95
C GLY A 168 33.59 -10.38 -18.92
N SER A 169 34.91 -10.54 -19.06
CA SER A 169 35.55 -11.61 -19.82
C SER A 169 35.12 -12.96 -19.26
N THR A 170 34.56 -13.81 -20.10
CA THR A 170 34.39 -15.24 -19.84
C THR A 170 35.75 -15.91 -19.81
N ALA A 171 36.06 -16.58 -18.69
CA ALA A 171 36.96 -17.72 -18.62
C ALA A 171 36.48 -18.62 -17.46
#